data_AF-A0A2G6FI95-F1
#
_entry.id   AF-A0A2G6FI95-F1
#
_cell.length_a   1.000
_cell.length_b   1.000
_cell.length_c   1.000
_cell.angle_alpha   90.00
_cell.angle_beta   90.00
_cell.angle_gamma   90.00
#
_symmetry.space_group_name_H-M   'P 1'
#
loop_
_entity.id
_entity.type
_entity.pdbx_description
1 polymer ?
#
loop_
_entity_poly.entity_id
_entity_poly.type
_entity_poly.pdbx_seq_one_letter_code
_entity_poly.pdbx_strand_id
1 'polypeptide(L)'
;MHHETKALVFFRPWAVIRQYGQKNIVYSEMDEREVQLADALTDAPAEHSRRLKTSPGGVDEKEPQEYTLRQRTGLVLGPLLFFILLFMPAPFGMEIIAKRMAAVVCLMAVWWMTEAIPIPATSLLPIILFPLLGIMHIKQTTKPYASDLIFLFMGGFLIALSMQRWNLHRRVAMNIVRVAGFSPGRLIFGFMLATAILSAFVSNT
;
A
#
# COMPACT_ATOMS: atom_id res chain seq x y z
N MET A 1 40.61 16.20 -15.46
CA MET A 1 39.42 16.45 -14.61
C MET A 1 39.31 17.96 -14.29
N HIS A 2 39.26 18.85 -15.29
CA HIS A 2 39.44 20.30 -15.05
C HIS A 2 38.90 21.25 -16.15
N HIS A 3 37.68 21.05 -16.66
CA HIS A 3 37.05 22.07 -17.54
C HIS A 3 35.56 22.35 -17.30
N GLU A 4 34.83 21.54 -16.52
CA GLU A 4 33.36 21.70 -16.43
C GLU A 4 32.87 22.61 -15.30
N THR A 5 33.71 23.00 -14.33
CA THR A 5 33.27 23.81 -13.18
C THR A 5 33.24 25.32 -13.43
N LYS A 6 33.73 25.82 -14.58
CA LYS A 6 33.76 27.27 -14.89
C LYS A 6 32.47 27.85 -15.49
N ALA A 7 31.48 27.02 -15.82
CA ALA A 7 30.27 27.48 -16.50
C ALA A 7 29.21 28.14 -15.59
N LEU A 8 29.35 28.03 -14.25
CA LEU A 8 28.33 28.47 -13.28
C LEU A 8 28.50 29.90 -12.74
N VAL A 9 29.55 30.64 -13.13
CA VAL A 9 29.89 31.95 -12.52
C VAL A 9 29.38 33.15 -13.34
N PHE A 10 28.99 32.98 -14.60
CA PHE A 10 28.46 34.07 -15.42
C PHE A 10 27.03 33.77 -15.87
N PHE A 11 26.08 34.52 -15.31
CA PHE A 11 24.70 34.58 -15.79
C PHE A 11 24.70 35.04 -17.25
N ARG A 12 24.39 34.13 -18.20
CA ARG A 12 24.29 34.42 -19.64
C ARG A 12 22.81 34.67 -19.98
N PRO A 13 22.31 35.92 -19.99
CA PRO A 13 20.88 36.21 -20.21
C PRO A 13 20.37 35.70 -21.57
N TRP A 14 21.26 35.64 -22.58
CA TRP A 14 20.95 35.13 -23.91
C TRP A 14 20.67 33.61 -23.96
N ALA A 15 21.17 32.83 -22.99
CA ALA A 15 20.88 31.40 -22.91
C ALA A 15 19.43 31.14 -22.44
N VAL A 16 18.92 31.99 -21.55
CA VAL A 16 17.55 31.93 -21.03
C VAL A 16 16.54 32.30 -22.13
N ILE A 17 16.81 33.35 -22.91
CA ILE A 17 15.94 33.77 -24.04
C ILE A 17 15.84 32.68 -25.11
N ARG A 18 16.97 32.02 -25.46
CA ARG A 18 16.94 30.86 -26.37
C ARG A 18 16.14 29.70 -25.80
N GLN A 19 16.24 29.45 -24.50
CA GLN A 19 15.48 28.38 -23.83
C GLN A 19 13.97 28.63 -23.84
N TYR A 20 13.53 29.88 -23.66
CA TYR A 20 12.11 30.25 -23.76
C TYR A 20 11.59 30.12 -25.20
N GLY A 21 12.35 30.58 -26.20
CA GLY A 21 11.98 30.42 -27.61
C GLY A 21 11.89 28.94 -28.02
N GLN A 22 12.85 28.12 -27.60
CA GLN A 22 12.88 26.69 -27.92
C GLN A 22 11.76 25.91 -27.20
N LYS A 23 11.43 26.27 -25.95
CA LYS A 23 10.29 25.68 -25.24
C LYS A 23 8.97 26.03 -25.92
N ASN A 24 8.75 27.29 -26.32
CA ASN A 24 7.52 27.68 -27.01
C ASN A 24 7.35 26.98 -28.37
N ILE A 25 8.44 26.80 -29.12
CA ILE A 25 8.42 26.03 -30.38
C ILE A 25 8.05 24.56 -30.11
N VAL A 26 8.62 23.95 -29.06
CA VAL A 26 8.32 22.55 -28.70
C VAL A 26 6.88 22.39 -28.20
N TYR A 27 6.35 23.36 -27.43
CA TYR A 27 4.93 23.33 -27.01
C TYR A 27 3.98 23.51 -28.19
N SER A 28 4.30 24.41 -29.13
CA SER A 28 3.52 24.60 -30.37
C SER A 28 3.56 23.35 -31.25
N GLU A 29 4.73 22.73 -31.42
CA GLU A 29 4.85 21.48 -32.18
C GLU A 29 4.16 20.30 -31.49
N MET A 30 4.12 20.27 -30.16
CA MET A 30 3.37 19.25 -29.43
C MET A 30 1.86 19.44 -29.59
N ASP A 31 1.37 20.67 -29.45
CA ASP A 31 -0.06 20.99 -29.60
C ASP A 31 -0.53 20.70 -31.03
N GLU A 32 0.24 21.10 -32.05
CA GLU A 32 -0.05 20.77 -33.45
C GLU A 32 -0.04 19.27 -33.72
N ARG A 33 0.89 18.51 -33.12
CA ARG A 33 0.90 17.05 -33.23
C ARG A 33 -0.27 16.41 -32.50
N GLU A 34 -0.68 16.92 -31.34
CA GLU A 34 -1.82 16.41 -30.58
C GLU A 34 -3.14 16.69 -31.30
N VAL A 35 -3.30 17.87 -31.90
CA VAL A 35 -4.46 18.22 -32.73
C VAL A 35 -4.49 17.38 -34.01
N GLN A 36 -3.36 17.23 -34.70
CA GLN A 36 -3.26 16.33 -35.86
C GLN A 36 -3.54 14.87 -35.50
N LEU A 37 -3.13 14.42 -34.30
CA LEU A 37 -3.42 13.09 -33.79
C LEU A 37 -4.90 12.93 -33.48
N ALA A 38 -5.55 13.96 -32.90
CA ALA A 38 -6.97 13.96 -32.61
C ALA A 38 -7.82 13.94 -33.88
N ASP A 39 -7.48 14.73 -34.89
CA ASP A 39 -8.14 14.71 -36.20
C ASP A 39 -7.91 13.37 -36.90
N ALA A 40 -6.69 12.84 -36.87
CA ALA A 40 -6.39 11.51 -37.43
C ALA A 40 -7.11 10.36 -36.70
N LEU A 41 -7.39 10.49 -35.39
CA LEU A 41 -8.18 9.53 -34.62
C LEU A 41 -9.69 9.66 -34.91
N THR A 42 -10.14 10.84 -35.31
CA THR A 42 -11.54 11.13 -35.64
C THR A 42 -11.88 10.65 -37.05
N ASP A 43 -10.94 10.76 -37.99
CA ASP A 43 -11.08 10.31 -39.39
C ASP A 43 -10.60 8.87 -39.62
N ALA A 44 -10.03 8.21 -38.60
CA ALA A 44 -9.61 6.83 -38.71
C ALA A 44 -10.83 5.90 -38.88
N PRO A 45 -10.88 5.07 -39.95
CA PRO A 45 -11.92 4.05 -40.05
C PRO A 45 -11.84 3.12 -38.83
N ALA A 46 -13.01 2.70 -38.32
CA ALA A 46 -13.18 1.91 -37.10
C ALA A 46 -12.53 0.50 -37.10
N GLU A 47 -11.52 0.27 -37.93
CA GLU A 47 -10.62 -0.88 -37.87
C GLU A 47 -9.49 -0.72 -36.83
N HIS A 48 -9.32 0.45 -36.20
CA HIS A 48 -8.25 0.66 -35.20
C HIS A 48 -8.51 0.00 -33.83
N SER A 49 -9.65 -0.69 -33.66
CA SER A 49 -9.94 -1.56 -32.53
C SER A 49 -9.01 -2.79 -32.43
N ARG A 50 -8.18 -3.08 -33.46
CA ARG A 50 -7.22 -4.19 -33.45
C ARG A 50 -5.86 -3.92 -32.81
N ARG A 51 -5.51 -2.68 -32.45
CA ARG A 51 -4.22 -2.38 -31.79
C ARG A 51 -4.31 -2.31 -30.26
N LEU A 52 -5.51 -2.16 -29.71
CA LEU A 52 -5.76 -2.55 -28.33
C LEU A 52 -5.83 -4.08 -28.33
N LYS A 53 -4.73 -4.73 -27.96
CA LYS A 53 -4.82 -6.07 -27.35
C LYS A 53 -5.55 -5.92 -26.01
N THR A 54 -6.83 -5.61 -26.05
CA THR A 54 -7.76 -6.19 -25.09
C THR A 54 -8.11 -7.52 -25.74
N SER A 55 -7.66 -8.62 -25.13
CA SER A 55 -8.06 -9.97 -25.55
C SER A 55 -9.58 -9.99 -25.83
N PRO A 56 -10.08 -10.68 -26.87
CA PRO A 56 -11.51 -10.74 -27.21
C PRO A 56 -12.44 -11.36 -26.12
N GLY A 57 -12.04 -11.36 -24.85
CA GLY A 57 -12.70 -12.05 -23.73
C GLY A 57 -12.67 -11.32 -22.37
N GLY A 58 -12.57 -9.98 -22.35
CA GLY A 58 -12.62 -9.23 -21.09
C GLY A 58 -11.25 -9.10 -20.40
N VAL A 59 -11.24 -8.43 -19.24
CA VAL A 59 -10.08 -8.03 -18.43
C VAL A 59 -8.90 -8.98 -18.60
N ASP A 60 -7.76 -8.48 -19.10
CA ASP A 60 -6.49 -9.22 -19.01
C ASP A 60 -6.21 -9.45 -17.52
N GLU A 61 -6.59 -10.62 -17.02
CA GLU A 61 -6.09 -11.18 -15.78
C GLU A 61 -4.58 -11.25 -15.96
N LYS A 62 -3.88 -10.25 -15.43
CA LYS A 62 -2.42 -10.20 -15.40
C LYS A 62 -1.92 -11.59 -15.02
N GLU A 63 -0.92 -12.09 -15.74
CA GLU A 63 -0.27 -13.36 -15.46
C GLU A 63 -0.05 -13.54 -13.95
N PRO A 64 -0.27 -14.74 -13.40
CA PRO A 64 -0.26 -14.97 -11.95
C PRO A 64 1.00 -14.36 -11.36
N GLN A 65 0.85 -13.44 -10.40
CA GLN A 65 1.99 -12.76 -9.78
C GLN A 65 2.98 -13.80 -9.29
N GLU A 66 4.16 -13.84 -9.91
CA GLU A 66 5.20 -14.76 -9.49
C GLU A 66 5.60 -14.45 -8.05
N TYR A 67 5.47 -15.44 -7.16
CA TYR A 67 5.89 -15.29 -5.77
C TYR A 67 7.34 -14.84 -5.70
N THR A 68 7.61 -13.82 -4.89
CA THR A 68 8.97 -13.40 -4.57
C THR A 68 9.71 -14.53 -3.85
N LEU A 69 11.05 -14.55 -3.92
CA LEU A 69 11.85 -15.59 -3.26
C LEU A 69 11.53 -15.69 -1.76
N ARG A 70 11.31 -14.54 -1.08
CA ARG A 70 10.92 -14.49 0.34
C ARG A 70 9.59 -15.20 0.60
N GLN A 71 8.58 -14.91 -0.22
CA GLN A 71 7.27 -15.56 -0.11
C GLN A 71 7.36 -17.06 -0.36
N ARG A 72 8.10 -17.50 -1.40
CA ARG A 72 8.34 -18.92 -1.67
C ARG A 72 9.03 -19.62 -0.51
N THR A 73 10.07 -18.99 0.05
CA THR A 73 10.75 -19.55 1.23
C THR A 73 9.81 -19.65 2.41
N GLY A 74 8.96 -18.66 2.66
CA GLY A 74 7.98 -18.69 3.73
C GLY A 74 6.90 -19.76 3.59
N LEU A 75 6.42 -19.97 2.36
CA LEU A 75 5.43 -21.01 2.05
C LEU A 75 5.93 -22.41 2.39
N VAL A 76 7.22 -22.67 2.22
CA VAL A 76 7.84 -23.97 2.55
C VAL A 76 8.31 -24.02 4.00
N LEU A 77 9.00 -22.98 4.46
CA LEU A 77 9.63 -22.92 5.78
C LEU A 77 8.60 -22.93 6.91
N GLY A 78 7.45 -22.27 6.73
CA GLY A 78 6.40 -22.21 7.73
C GLY A 78 5.87 -23.61 8.11
N PRO A 79 5.30 -24.37 7.15
CA PRO A 79 4.85 -25.74 7.38
C PRO A 79 5.97 -26.65 7.87
N LEU A 80 7.18 -26.51 7.32
CA LEU A 80 8.34 -27.30 7.75
C LEU A 80 8.60 -27.12 9.25
N LEU A 81 8.71 -25.88 9.72
CA LEU A 81 8.93 -25.57 11.14
C LEU A 81 7.74 -26.00 12.02
N PHE A 82 6.51 -25.82 11.53
CA PHE A 82 5.29 -26.28 12.22
C PHE A 82 5.34 -27.79 12.51
N PHE A 83 5.64 -28.62 11.50
CA PHE A 83 5.72 -30.06 11.68
C PHE A 83 6.93 -30.47 12.53
N ILE A 84 8.09 -29.84 12.35
CA ILE A 84 9.26 -30.08 13.21
C ILE A 84 8.90 -29.84 14.68
N LEU A 85 8.25 -28.71 15.01
CA LEU A 85 7.84 -28.39 16.38
C LEU A 85 6.77 -29.35 16.94
N LEU A 86 5.88 -29.87 16.09
CA LEU A 86 4.88 -30.86 16.52
C LEU A 86 5.50 -32.22 16.84
N PHE A 87 6.41 -32.70 16.00
CA PHE A 87 7.02 -34.03 16.13
C PHE A 87 8.23 -34.08 17.04
N MET A 88 8.92 -32.97 17.27
CA MET A 88 10.02 -32.93 18.24
C MET A 88 9.51 -33.18 19.67
N PRO A 89 10.34 -33.81 20.52
CA PRO A 89 9.99 -34.01 21.92
C PRO A 89 9.77 -32.67 22.62
N ALA A 90 8.78 -32.62 23.52
CA ALA A 90 8.46 -31.39 24.26
C ALA A 90 9.66 -31.03 25.16
N PRO A 91 10.23 -29.81 25.02
CA PRO A 91 11.31 -29.38 25.89
C PRO A 91 10.78 -29.11 27.31
N PHE A 92 11.58 -29.43 28.33
CA PHE A 92 11.44 -28.95 29.71
C PHE A 92 10.02 -29.03 30.34
N GLY A 93 9.43 -30.22 30.43
CA GLY A 93 8.15 -30.40 31.16
C GLY A 93 6.98 -29.58 30.60
N MET A 94 7.12 -29.05 29.38
CA MET A 94 6.11 -28.23 28.72
C MET A 94 4.85 -29.05 28.46
N GLU A 95 3.70 -28.44 28.77
CA GLU A 95 2.41 -29.02 28.45
C GLU A 95 2.25 -29.22 26.93
N ILE A 96 1.66 -30.35 26.54
CA ILE A 96 1.46 -30.69 25.12
C ILE A 96 0.65 -29.63 24.38
N ILE A 97 -0.32 -29.00 25.05
CA ILE A 97 -1.16 -27.94 24.49
C ILE A 97 -0.34 -26.70 24.18
N ALA A 98 0.55 -26.29 25.10
CA ALA A 98 1.46 -25.17 24.91
C ALA A 98 2.40 -25.38 23.71
N LYS A 99 2.91 -26.61 23.53
CA LYS A 99 3.74 -26.97 22.36
C LYS A 99 2.97 -26.83 21.05
N ARG A 100 1.74 -27.34 20.99
CA ARG A 100 0.88 -27.25 19.80
C ARG A 100 0.55 -25.81 19.45
N MET A 101 0.24 -24.99 20.46
CA MET A 101 0.02 -23.56 20.29
C MET A 101 1.28 -22.85 19.76
N ALA A 102 2.46 -23.14 20.33
CA ALA A 102 3.72 -22.57 19.88
C ALA A 102 4.04 -22.93 18.42
N ALA A 103 3.73 -24.17 17.99
CA ALA A 103 3.87 -24.57 16.60
C ALA A 103 3.01 -23.71 15.66
N VAL A 104 1.73 -23.50 16.00
CA VAL A 104 0.82 -22.64 15.20
C VAL A 104 1.33 -21.19 15.18
N VAL A 105 1.77 -20.65 16.32
CA VAL A 105 2.32 -19.29 16.38
C VAL A 105 3.59 -19.16 15.53
N CYS A 106 4.47 -20.16 15.54
CA CYS A 106 5.68 -20.19 14.71
C CYS A 106 5.33 -20.19 13.22
N LEU A 107 4.37 -21.02 12.80
CA LEU A 107 3.83 -21.03 11.44
C LEU A 107 3.37 -19.63 11.01
N MET A 108 2.52 -19.02 11.84
CA MET A 108 1.96 -17.68 11.57
C MET A 108 3.04 -16.61 11.53
N ALA A 109 4.00 -16.64 12.45
CA ALA A 109 5.11 -15.69 12.48
C ALA A 109 5.95 -15.76 11.20
N VAL A 110 6.28 -16.97 10.72
CA VAL A 110 7.01 -17.14 9.46
C VAL A 110 6.21 -16.57 8.30
N TRP A 111 4.91 -16.88 8.20
CA TRP A 111 4.06 -16.38 7.11
C TRP A 111 3.82 -14.88 7.16
N TRP A 112 3.74 -14.26 8.34
CA TRP A 112 3.67 -12.80 8.46
C TRP A 112 4.99 -12.13 8.06
N MET A 113 6.13 -12.65 8.51
CA MET A 113 7.44 -12.05 8.21
C MET A 113 7.85 -12.19 6.73
N THR A 114 7.37 -13.23 6.07
CA THR A 114 7.67 -13.50 4.65
C THR A 114 6.57 -13.06 3.69
N GLU A 115 5.42 -12.62 4.24
CA GLU A 115 4.19 -12.33 3.50
C GLU A 115 3.80 -13.47 2.53
N ALA A 116 4.06 -14.72 2.93
CA ALA A 116 3.83 -15.92 2.12
C ALA A 116 2.36 -16.07 1.70
N ILE A 117 1.44 -15.67 2.59
CA ILE A 117 -0.01 -15.62 2.40
C ILE A 117 -0.47 -14.26 2.93
N PRO A 118 -1.51 -13.63 2.35
CA PRO A 118 -2.04 -12.36 2.86
C PRO A 118 -2.26 -12.39 4.38
N ILE A 119 -1.82 -11.31 5.06
CA ILE A 119 -1.89 -11.19 6.53
C ILE A 119 -3.27 -11.59 7.09
N PRO A 120 -4.41 -11.16 6.51
CA PRO A 120 -5.73 -11.55 7.01
C PRO A 120 -6.00 -13.06 6.91
N ALA A 121 -5.57 -13.71 5.83
CA ALA A 121 -5.78 -15.14 5.64
C ALA A 121 -4.93 -15.97 6.62
N THR A 122 -3.66 -15.58 6.84
CA THR A 122 -2.81 -16.17 7.88
C THR A 122 -3.44 -16.03 9.27
N SER A 123 -4.03 -14.87 9.57
CA SER A 123 -4.72 -14.61 10.85
C SER A 123 -5.95 -15.47 11.08
N LEU A 124 -6.52 -16.13 10.07
CA LEU A 124 -7.66 -17.05 10.21
C LEU A 124 -7.25 -18.49 10.55
N LEU A 125 -5.96 -18.84 10.44
CA LEU A 125 -5.48 -20.21 10.70
C LEU A 125 -5.85 -20.78 12.06
N PRO A 126 -5.80 -20.02 13.18
CA PRO A 126 -6.17 -20.54 14.49
C PRO A 126 -7.57 -21.15 14.51
N ILE A 127 -8.52 -20.59 13.76
CA ILE A 127 -9.92 -21.07 13.69
C ILE A 127 -9.97 -22.56 13.30
N ILE A 128 -9.07 -23.00 12.43
CA ILE A 128 -9.02 -24.39 11.96
C ILE A 128 -8.01 -25.20 12.79
N LEU A 129 -6.82 -24.66 13.02
CA LEU A 129 -5.72 -25.40 13.64
C LEU A 129 -5.93 -25.64 15.13
N PHE A 130 -6.53 -24.70 15.87
CA PHE A 130 -6.72 -24.87 17.31
C PHE A 130 -7.69 -26.01 17.65
N PRO A 131 -8.87 -26.12 17.02
CA PRO A 131 -9.73 -27.28 17.23
C PRO A 131 -9.10 -28.59 16.75
N LEU A 132 -8.43 -28.57 15.58
CA LEU A 132 -7.81 -29.77 14.99
C LEU A 132 -6.69 -30.32 15.88
N LEU A 133 -5.91 -29.45 16.51
CA LEU A 133 -4.84 -29.81 17.44
C LEU A 133 -5.34 -29.99 18.88
N GLY A 134 -6.65 -29.84 19.14
CA GLY A 134 -7.22 -29.94 20.49
C GLY A 134 -6.68 -28.88 21.47
N ILE A 135 -6.28 -27.71 20.96
CA ILE A 135 -5.79 -26.58 21.77
C ILE A 135 -6.98 -25.85 22.41
N MET A 136 -8.02 -25.57 21.63
CA MET A 136 -9.16 -24.77 22.05
C MET A 136 -10.39 -25.11 21.20
N HIS A 137 -11.59 -25.04 21.80
CA HIS A 137 -12.84 -25.30 21.09
C HIS A 137 -13.16 -24.16 20.11
N ILE A 138 -13.76 -24.48 18.95
CA ILE A 138 -14.05 -23.50 17.88
C ILE A 138 -14.73 -22.21 18.39
N LYS A 139 -15.72 -22.34 19.28
CA LYS A 139 -16.47 -21.20 19.86
C LYS A 139 -15.58 -20.25 20.67
N GLN A 140 -14.58 -20.78 21.36
CA GLN A 140 -13.61 -19.99 22.13
C GLN A 140 -12.58 -19.37 21.19
N THR A 141 -12.11 -20.12 20.20
CA THR A 141 -11.14 -19.65 19.20
C THR A 141 -11.67 -18.50 18.35
N THR A 142 -12.95 -18.51 17.99
CA THR A 142 -13.56 -17.47 17.15
C THR A 142 -13.95 -16.20 17.91
N LYS A 143 -14.03 -16.25 19.25
CA LYS A 143 -14.48 -15.12 20.08
C LYS A 143 -13.69 -13.82 19.84
N PRO A 144 -12.35 -13.82 19.69
CA PRO A 144 -11.57 -12.60 19.46
C PRO A 144 -11.87 -11.91 18.12
N TYR A 145 -12.34 -12.65 17.10
CA TYR A 145 -12.66 -12.12 15.78
C TYR A 145 -13.92 -11.23 15.76
N ALA A 146 -14.71 -11.25 16.84
CA ALA A 146 -15.88 -10.41 17.04
C ALA A 146 -15.73 -9.49 18.26
N SER A 147 -14.51 -9.02 18.55
CA SER A 147 -14.25 -8.09 19.65
C SER A 147 -14.77 -6.68 19.36
N ASP A 148 -15.15 -5.94 20.40
CA ASP A 148 -15.64 -4.56 20.29
C ASP A 148 -14.64 -3.63 19.59
N LEU A 149 -13.34 -3.89 19.74
CA LEU A 149 -12.28 -3.15 19.06
C LEU A 149 -12.35 -3.28 17.53
N ILE A 150 -12.68 -4.46 17.00
CA ILE A 150 -12.85 -4.67 15.55
C ILE A 150 -14.02 -3.84 15.04
N PHE A 151 -15.13 -3.82 15.78
CA PHE A 151 -16.30 -3.00 15.44
C PHE A 151 -15.99 -1.49 15.53
N LEU A 152 -15.20 -1.08 16.52
CA LEU A 152 -14.73 0.31 16.65
C LEU A 152 -13.91 0.74 15.44
N PHE A 153 -12.92 -0.07 15.03
CA PHE A 153 -12.12 0.23 13.83
C PHE A 153 -12.97 0.24 12.55
N MET A 154 -13.91 -0.71 12.41
CA MET A 154 -14.84 -0.74 11.29
C MET A 154 -15.70 0.53 11.24
N GLY A 155 -16.23 1.00 12.37
CA GLY A 155 -16.94 2.27 12.47
C GLY A 155 -16.07 3.47 12.10
N GLY A 156 -14.81 3.50 12.56
CA GLY A 156 -13.83 4.51 12.18
C GLY A 156 -13.56 4.55 10.68
N PHE A 157 -13.39 3.39 10.04
CA PHE A 157 -13.21 3.28 8.59
C PHE A 157 -14.46 3.72 7.82
N LEU A 158 -15.66 3.39 8.29
CA LEU A 158 -16.91 3.85 7.68
C LEU A 158 -17.04 5.38 7.72
N ILE A 159 -16.66 6.01 8.84
CA ILE A 159 -16.64 7.48 8.97
C ILE A 159 -15.58 8.08 8.03
N ALA A 160 -14.38 7.50 7.98
CA ALA A 160 -13.30 7.97 7.09
C ALA A 160 -13.71 7.88 5.61
N LEU A 161 -14.30 6.75 5.18
CA LEU A 161 -14.82 6.56 3.84
C LEU A 161 -15.95 7.55 3.52
N SER A 162 -16.84 7.83 4.49
CA SER A 162 -17.89 8.83 4.33
C SER A 162 -17.28 10.23 4.16
N MET A 163 -16.31 10.61 4.99
CA MET A 163 -15.59 11.89 4.89
C MET A 163 -14.86 12.03 3.54
N GLN A 164 -14.32 10.94 3.02
CA GLN A 164 -13.73 10.91 1.68
C GLN A 164 -14.79 11.12 0.60
N ARG A 165 -15.90 10.37 0.65
CA ARG A 165 -16.99 10.41 -0.34
C ARG A 165 -17.59 11.80 -0.50
N TRP A 166 -17.72 12.55 0.61
CA TRP A 166 -18.26 13.91 0.62
C TRP A 166 -17.19 15.00 0.43
N ASN A 167 -15.93 14.64 0.17
CA ASN A 167 -14.78 15.57 0.09
C ASN A 167 -14.66 16.49 1.31
N LEU A 168 -15.13 16.03 2.48
CA LEU A 168 -15.18 16.84 3.70
C LEU A 168 -13.76 17.15 4.18
N HIS A 169 -12.84 16.18 4.10
CA HIS A 169 -11.42 16.37 4.37
C HIS A 169 -10.81 17.51 3.54
N ARG A 170 -11.16 17.64 2.24
CA ARG A 170 -10.71 18.74 1.38
C ARG A 170 -11.29 20.08 1.81
N ARG A 171 -12.57 20.13 2.19
CA ARG A 171 -13.21 21.36 2.68
C ARG A 171 -12.54 21.86 3.96
N VAL A 172 -12.24 20.96 4.89
CA VAL A 172 -11.51 21.26 6.12
C VAL A 172 -10.11 21.76 5.80
N ALA A 173 -9.36 21.07 4.93
CA ALA A 173 -8.03 21.50 4.52
C ALA A 173 -8.01 22.90 3.90
N MET A 174 -8.94 23.18 2.98
CA MET A 174 -9.04 24.51 2.33
C MET A 174 -9.41 25.61 3.33
N ASN A 175 -10.27 25.33 4.31
CA ASN A 175 -10.59 26.29 5.37
C ASN A 175 -9.37 26.59 6.25
N ILE A 176 -8.57 25.58 6.60
CA ILE A 176 -7.34 25.76 7.36
C ILE A 176 -6.34 26.63 6.58
N VAL A 177 -6.13 26.34 5.29
CA VAL A 177 -5.22 27.14 4.43
C VAL A 177 -5.70 28.59 4.30
N ARG A 178 -7.01 28.82 4.18
CA ARG A 178 -7.58 30.18 4.17
C ARG A 178 -7.26 30.97 5.43
N VAL A 179 -7.23 30.32 6.60
CA VAL A 179 -6.95 30.97 7.88
C VAL A 179 -5.45 31.10 8.15
N ALA A 180 -4.65 30.07 7.87
CA ALA A 180 -3.22 30.04 8.16
C ALA A 180 -2.35 30.82 7.12
N GLY A 181 -2.81 30.89 5.87
CA GLY A 181 -2.05 31.43 4.74
C GLY A 181 -1.04 30.44 4.15
N PHE A 182 -0.26 30.89 3.16
CA PHE A 182 0.63 30.04 2.35
C PHE A 182 2.12 30.07 2.76
N SER A 183 2.47 30.55 3.95
CA SER A 183 3.88 30.56 4.34
C SER A 183 4.35 29.16 4.76
N PRO A 184 5.49 28.66 4.23
CA PRO A 184 5.98 27.30 4.52
C PRO A 184 6.12 27.01 6.02
N GLY A 185 6.58 27.99 6.81
CA GLY A 185 6.71 27.84 8.26
C GLY A 185 5.38 27.65 8.99
N ARG A 186 4.29 28.29 8.56
CA ARG A 186 2.96 28.12 9.17
C ARG A 186 2.34 26.77 8.83
N LEU A 187 2.60 26.25 7.63
CA LEU A 187 2.16 24.91 7.24
C LEU A 187 2.85 23.83 8.09
N ILE A 188 4.18 23.92 8.25
CA ILE A 188 4.95 22.98 9.09
C ILE A 188 4.45 23.04 10.53
N PHE A 189 4.30 24.24 11.11
CA PHE A 189 3.76 24.40 12.47
C PHE A 189 2.34 23.81 12.59
N GLY A 190 1.48 24.01 11.60
CA GLY A 190 0.15 23.41 11.54
C GLY A 190 0.19 21.88 11.55
N PHE A 191 1.09 21.26 10.80
CA PHE A 191 1.28 19.79 10.82
C PHE A 191 1.80 19.30 12.17
N MET A 192 2.78 19.99 12.77
CA MET A 192 3.30 19.64 14.10
C MET A 192 2.20 19.73 15.17
N LEU A 193 1.40 20.80 15.15
CA LEU A 193 0.31 20.99 16.10
C LEU A 193 -0.82 19.97 15.90
N ALA A 194 -1.24 19.72 14.65
CA ALA A 194 -2.24 18.70 14.35
C ALA A 194 -1.78 17.31 14.80
N THR A 195 -0.51 16.96 14.56
CA THR A 195 0.10 15.70 15.01
C THR A 195 0.16 15.63 16.53
N ALA A 196 0.56 16.71 17.22
CA ALA A 196 0.63 16.76 18.68
C ALA A 196 -0.75 16.63 19.34
N ILE A 197 -1.77 17.32 18.82
CA ILE A 197 -3.15 17.18 19.29
C ILE A 197 -3.63 15.75 19.05
N LEU A 198 -3.45 15.21 17.84
CA LEU A 198 -3.86 13.84 17.54
C LEU A 198 -3.16 12.83 18.45
N SER A 199 -1.86 13.01 18.71
CA SER A 199 -1.08 12.19 19.65
C SER A 199 -1.52 12.33 21.11
N ALA A 200 -2.12 13.46 21.51
CA ALA A 200 -2.62 13.64 22.87
C ALA A 200 -3.94 12.90 23.12
N PHE A 201 -4.74 12.69 22.07
CA PHE A 201 -6.01 11.95 22.13
C PHE A 201 -5.89 10.48 21.74
N VAL A 202 -4.93 10.14 20.87
CA VAL A 202 -4.62 8.77 20.48
C VAL A 202 -3.49 8.28 21.37
N SER A 203 -3.81 7.42 22.34
CA SER A 203 -2.80 6.75 23.17
C SER A 203 -1.81 6.03 22.26
N ASN A 204 -0.54 6.43 22.35
CA ASN A 204 0.55 5.90 21.55
C ASN A 204 0.57 4.36 21.61
N THR A 205 0.30 3.74 20.45
CA THR A 205 0.66 2.36 20.08
C THR A 205 1.09 2.38 18.63
#